data_AF-T1C470-F1
#
_entry.id   AF-T1C470-F1
#
_cell.length_a   1.000
_cell.length_b   1.000
_cell.length_c   1.000
_cell.angle_alpha   90.00
_cell.angle_beta   90.00
_cell.angle_gamma   90.00
#
_symmetry.space_group_name_H-M   'P 1'
#
loop_
_entity.id
_entity.type
_entity.pdbx_description
1 polymer ?
#
loop_
_entity_poly.entity_id
_entity_poly.type
_entity_poly.pdbx_seq_one_letter_code
_entity_poly.pdbx_strand_id
1 'polypeptide(L)'
;MKGVEVKTFYGDGAFDVNDLFTLLHSTGTKPIIKIRKNASTDRCKGSKYRRRAIREYQEKGYKQWAEDNDYGMRWPGTEGIFSAAKRKFGENCVSRSPEGLKAEGYQRLWVYDYINQKAKMEVKRMN
;
A
#
# COMPACT_ATOMS: atom_id res chain seq x y z
N MET A 1 4.33 14.01 -17.34
CA MET A 1 3.59 13.86 -16.06
C MET A 1 4.51 14.26 -14.93
N LYS A 2 4.07 15.11 -13.99
CA LYS A 2 4.78 15.27 -12.72
C LYS A 2 4.47 14.05 -11.85
N GLY A 3 5.49 13.38 -11.33
CA GLY A 3 5.31 12.29 -10.38
C GLY A 3 4.69 12.79 -9.07
N VAL A 4 4.19 11.86 -8.26
CA VAL A 4 3.68 12.14 -6.92
C VAL A 4 4.72 11.66 -5.92
N GLU A 5 5.03 12.49 -4.93
CA GLU A 5 5.86 12.10 -3.80
C GLU A 5 5.06 11.21 -2.85
N VAL A 6 5.56 10.01 -2.58
CA VAL A 6 4.95 9.05 -1.66
C VAL A 6 5.58 9.24 -0.29
N LYS A 7 4.81 9.79 0.67
CA LYS A 7 5.31 10.04 2.03
C LYS A 7 5.48 8.78 2.86
N THR A 8 4.51 7.88 2.77
CA THR A 8 4.43 6.67 3.59
C THR A 8 3.95 5.51 2.74
N PHE A 9 4.61 4.36 2.88
CA PHE A 9 4.21 3.11 2.27
C PHE A 9 3.72 2.13 3.33
N TYR A 10 2.51 1.62 3.15
CA TYR A 10 1.91 0.61 4.05
C TYR A 10 1.92 -0.76 3.38
N GLY A 11 2.57 -1.74 3.99
CA GLY A 11 2.72 -3.09 3.43
C GLY A 11 2.51 -4.19 4.46
N ASP A 12 2.01 -5.34 4.00
CA ASP A 12 1.96 -6.55 4.81
C ASP A 12 3.31 -7.30 4.85
N GLY A 13 3.32 -8.49 5.46
CA GLY A 13 4.53 -9.30 5.58
C GLY A 13 5.10 -9.82 4.25
N ALA A 14 4.35 -9.79 3.15
CA ALA A 14 4.90 -10.13 1.83
C ALA A 14 5.95 -9.09 1.39
N PHE A 15 5.78 -7.83 1.80
CA PHE A 15 6.68 -6.72 1.51
C PHE A 15 7.90 -6.64 2.42
N ASP A 16 8.05 -7.54 3.40
CA ASP A 16 9.23 -7.62 4.27
C ASP A 16 10.48 -8.16 3.53
N VAL A 17 11.01 -7.38 2.59
CA VAL A 17 12.13 -7.73 1.70
C VAL A 17 13.18 -6.62 1.65
N ASN A 18 14.47 -6.99 1.57
CA ASN A 18 15.59 -6.06 1.68
C ASN A 18 15.58 -4.92 0.64
N ASP A 19 15.27 -5.24 -0.62
CA ASP A 19 15.35 -4.29 -1.72
C ASP A 19 14.30 -3.18 -1.57
N LEU A 20 13.11 -3.53 -1.09
CA LEU A 20 12.05 -2.57 -0.85
C LEU A 20 12.42 -1.58 0.26
N PHE A 21 12.95 -2.05 1.40
CA PHE A 21 13.41 -1.14 2.46
C PHE A 21 14.51 -0.18 1.98
N THR A 22 15.36 -0.64 1.06
CA THR A 22 16.43 0.17 0.48
C THR A 22 15.86 1.23 -0.47
N LEU A 23 14.89 0.86 -1.31
CA LEU A 23 14.17 1.77 -2.21
C LEU A 23 13.35 2.81 -1.45
N LEU A 24 12.62 2.40 -0.41
CA LEU A 24 11.80 3.34 0.38
C LEU A 24 12.70 4.36 1.08
N HIS A 25 13.86 3.94 1.59
CA HIS A 25 14.84 4.87 2.13
C HIS A 25 15.41 5.82 1.06
N SER A 26 15.79 5.33 -0.13
CA SER A 26 16.35 6.20 -1.19
C SER A 26 15.35 7.22 -1.72
N THR A 27 14.05 6.92 -1.65
CA THR A 27 12.96 7.82 -2.06
C THR A 27 12.46 8.71 -0.93
N GLY A 28 12.98 8.57 0.30
CA GLY A 28 12.46 9.29 1.47
C GLY A 28 11.09 8.82 1.97
N THR A 29 10.59 7.69 1.46
CA THR A 29 9.29 7.13 1.82
C THR A 29 9.38 6.38 3.15
N LYS A 30 8.52 6.70 4.12
CA LYS A 30 8.46 5.99 5.42
C LYS A 30 7.95 4.55 5.21
N PRO A 31 8.71 3.50 5.57
CA PRO A 31 8.27 2.12 5.40
C PRO A 31 7.46 1.63 6.61
N ILE A 32 6.14 1.53 6.49
CA ILE A 32 5.26 0.88 7.49
C ILE A 32 4.92 -0.52 7.00
N ILE A 33 5.85 -1.45 7.20
CA ILE A 33 5.74 -2.83 6.72
C ILE A 33 5.71 -3.77 7.92
N LYS A 34 4.69 -4.62 7.98
CA LYS A 34 4.60 -5.64 9.03
C LYS A 34 5.76 -6.63 8.90
N ILE A 35 6.59 -6.73 9.94
CA ILE A 35 7.75 -7.63 9.94
C ILE A 35 7.31 -9.08 10.15
N ARG A 36 7.95 -10.02 9.44
CA ARG A 36 7.67 -11.46 9.59
C ARG A 36 8.11 -11.94 10.96
N LYS A 37 7.35 -12.87 11.57
CA LYS A 37 7.63 -13.43 12.90
C LYS A 37 9.06 -14.00 13.05
N ASN A 38 9.59 -14.59 11.99
CA ASN A 38 10.92 -15.22 11.97
C ASN A 38 12.02 -14.29 11.43
N ALA A 39 11.76 -12.99 11.33
CA ALA A 39 12.77 -12.02 10.92
C ALA A 39 13.84 -11.89 12.01
N SER A 40 15.11 -12.06 11.62
CA SER A 40 16.27 -11.94 12.50
C SER A 40 17.20 -10.82 12.00
N THR A 41 17.90 -10.20 12.95
CA THR A 41 18.95 -9.20 12.67
C THR A 41 20.37 -9.77 12.76
N ASP A 42 20.49 -11.05 13.12
CA ASP A 42 21.76 -11.70 13.53
C ASP A 42 22.71 -11.90 12.35
N ARG A 43 22.16 -12.04 11.14
CA ARG A 43 22.95 -12.03 9.92
C ARG A 43 23.17 -10.57 9.51
N CYS A 44 24.41 -10.10 9.59
CA CYS A 44 24.84 -8.80 9.06
C CYS A 44 24.75 -8.69 7.52
N LYS A 45 23.94 -9.52 6.86
CA LYS A 45 23.68 -9.51 5.41
C LYS A 45 22.32 -8.84 5.13
N GLY A 46 22.21 -8.12 4.01
CA GLY A 46 20.98 -7.44 3.59
C GLY A 46 20.85 -5.99 4.06
N SER A 47 19.64 -5.43 3.96
CA SER A 47 19.37 -4.01 4.15
C SER A 47 19.49 -3.57 5.61
N LYS A 48 20.33 -2.56 5.88
CA LYS A 48 20.44 -1.94 7.21
C LYS A 48 19.13 -1.29 7.67
N TYR A 49 18.32 -0.81 6.72
CA TYR A 49 17.02 -0.17 6.99
C TYR A 49 16.00 -1.20 7.43
N ARG A 50 15.95 -2.36 6.76
CA ARG A 50 15.14 -3.50 7.21
C ARG A 50 15.53 -3.94 8.62
N ARG A 51 16.83 -4.07 8.91
CA ARG A 51 17.29 -4.44 10.26
C ARG A 51 16.83 -3.45 11.34
N ARG A 52 16.84 -2.15 11.05
CA ARG A 52 16.30 -1.13 11.96
C ARG A 52 14.80 -1.34 12.21
N ALA A 53 14.02 -1.57 11.15
CA ALA A 53 12.59 -1.84 11.27
C ALA A 53 12.29 -3.12 12.07
N ILE A 54 13.10 -4.18 11.90
CA ILE A 54 12.96 -5.42 12.69
C ILE A 54 13.16 -5.13 14.18
N ARG A 55 14.21 -4.39 14.55
CA ARG A 55 14.49 -4.05 15.95
C ARG A 55 13.35 -3.25 16.57
N GLU A 56 12.88 -2.21 15.88
CA GLU A 56 11.73 -1.42 16.34
C GLU A 56 10.48 -2.29 16.53
N TYR A 57 10.19 -3.16 15.56
CA TYR A 57 9.03 -4.04 15.63
C TYR A 57 9.13 -5.06 16.78
N GLN A 58 10.32 -5.60 17.03
CA GLN A 58 10.58 -6.55 18.11
C GLN A 58 10.53 -5.88 19.49
N GLU A 59 11.08 -4.67 19.62
CA GLU A 59 11.11 -3.88 20.85
C GLU A 59 9.69 -3.46 21.29
N LYS A 60 8.89 -2.96 20.35
CA LYS A 60 7.52 -2.48 20.64
C LYS A 60 6.48 -3.61 20.70
N GLY A 61 6.72 -4.69 19.97
CA GLY A 61 5.70 -5.69 19.67
C GLY A 61 4.62 -5.17 18.71
N TYR A 62 3.79 -6.09 18.20
CA TYR A 62 2.85 -5.77 17.11
C TYR A 62 1.82 -4.69 17.47
N LYS A 63 1.21 -4.76 18.65
CA LYS A 63 0.10 -3.87 19.03
C LYS A 63 0.57 -2.41 19.09
N GLN A 64 1.60 -2.15 19.90
CA GLN A 64 2.16 -0.80 20.04
C GLN A 64 2.72 -0.30 18.70
N TRP A 65 3.47 -1.14 17.96
CA TRP A 65 4.00 -0.75 16.66
C TRP A 65 2.90 -0.37 15.66
N ALA A 66 1.77 -1.09 15.66
CA ALA A 66 0.66 -0.84 14.75
C ALA A 66 -0.08 0.45 15.10
N GLU A 67 -0.24 0.76 16.39
CA GLU A 67 -0.83 2.02 16.88
C GLU A 67 0.09 3.21 16.54
N ASP A 68 1.39 3.13 16.87
CA ASP A 68 2.38 4.20 16.61
C ASP A 68 2.52 4.59 15.14
N ASN A 69 2.24 3.65 14.23
CA ASN A 69 2.45 3.82 12.80
C ASN A 69 1.16 3.91 11.99
N ASP A 70 0.00 4.00 12.65
CA ASP A 70 -1.32 4.02 12.01
C ASP A 70 -1.47 2.87 11.00
N TYR A 71 -1.02 1.66 11.36
CA TYR A 71 -0.98 0.53 10.42
C TYR A 71 -2.37 0.14 9.89
N GLY A 72 -3.44 0.53 10.59
CA GLY A 72 -4.82 0.45 10.11
C GLY A 72 -5.05 1.15 8.76
N MET A 73 -4.27 2.20 8.44
CA MET A 73 -4.31 2.93 7.16
C MET A 73 -3.88 2.09 5.96
N ARG A 74 -3.29 0.91 6.18
CA ARG A 74 -3.12 -0.10 5.13
C ARG A 74 -4.47 -0.50 4.53
N TRP A 75 -5.50 -0.70 5.35
CA TRP A 75 -6.77 -1.30 4.94
C TRP A 75 -7.54 -0.43 3.91
N PRO A 76 -7.72 0.88 4.13
CA PRO A 76 -8.34 1.76 3.14
C PRO A 76 -7.59 1.80 1.80
N GLY A 77 -6.26 1.82 1.85
CA GLY A 77 -5.40 1.96 0.67
C GLY A 77 -5.32 0.70 -0.19
N THR A 78 -5.33 -0.49 0.42
CA THR A 78 -5.19 -1.75 -0.33
C THR A 78 -6.52 -2.48 -0.54
N GLU A 79 -7.38 -2.59 0.46
CA GLU A 79 -8.58 -3.46 0.37
C GLU A 79 -9.84 -2.65 0.08
N GLY A 80 -9.95 -1.46 0.67
CA GLY A 80 -11.12 -0.60 0.52
C GLY A 80 -11.39 -0.19 -0.92
N ILE A 81 -10.36 0.27 -1.63
CA ILE A 81 -10.46 0.72 -3.03
C ILE A 81 -10.89 -0.42 -3.95
N PHE A 82 -10.22 -1.58 -3.89
CA PHE A 82 -10.58 -2.70 -4.76
C PHE A 82 -11.96 -3.28 -4.41
N SER A 83 -12.31 -3.37 -3.12
CA SER A 83 -13.65 -3.80 -2.70
C SER A 83 -14.74 -2.86 -3.22
N ALA A 84 -14.54 -1.55 -3.12
CA ALA A 84 -15.48 -0.56 -3.64
C ALA A 84 -15.58 -0.62 -5.18
N ALA A 85 -14.46 -0.75 -5.88
CA ALA A 85 -14.44 -0.91 -7.34
C ALA A 85 -15.20 -2.19 -7.77
N LYS A 86 -14.93 -3.33 -7.13
CA LYS A 86 -15.64 -4.59 -7.40
C LYS A 86 -17.14 -4.50 -7.11
N ARG A 87 -17.55 -3.83 -6.03
CA ARG A 87 -18.98 -3.59 -5.74
C ARG A 87 -19.66 -2.73 -6.82
N LYS A 88 -18.93 -1.78 -7.41
CA LYS A 88 -19.50 -0.86 -8.41
C LYS A 88 -19.55 -1.45 -9.82
N PHE A 89 -18.52 -2.20 -10.21
CA PHE A 89 -18.33 -2.68 -11.59
C PHE A 89 -18.40 -4.19 -11.75
N GLY A 90 -18.62 -4.93 -10.65
CA GLY A 90 -18.54 -6.39 -10.62
C GLY A 90 -17.11 -6.90 -10.42
N GLU A 91 -17.02 -8.14 -9.93
CA GLU A 91 -15.74 -8.81 -9.70
C GLU A 91 -15.15 -9.43 -10.98
N ASN A 92 -16.02 -9.90 -11.88
CA ASN A 92 -15.62 -10.55 -13.12
C ASN A 92 -15.53 -9.54 -14.27
N CYS A 93 -14.60 -9.79 -15.17
CA CYS A 93 -14.53 -9.13 -16.48
C CYS A 93 -15.37 -9.90 -17.50
N VAL A 94 -15.87 -9.20 -18.52
CA VAL A 94 -16.71 -9.81 -19.57
C VAL A 94 -15.86 -10.27 -20.76
N SER A 95 -14.72 -9.61 -21.02
CA SER A 95 -13.86 -9.96 -22.13
C SER A 95 -13.26 -11.37 -22.00
N ARG A 96 -13.01 -12.00 -23.15
CA ARG A 96 -12.33 -13.31 -23.25
C ARG A 96 -10.91 -13.21 -23.81
N SER A 97 -10.49 -12.04 -24.30
CA SER A 97 -9.11 -11.80 -24.75
C SER A 97 -8.26 -11.17 -23.64
N PRO A 98 -6.97 -11.52 -23.52
CA PRO A 98 -6.07 -10.92 -22.54
C PRO A 98 -5.99 -9.38 -22.64
N GLU A 99 -6.02 -8.84 -23.85
CA GLU A 99 -5.97 -7.39 -24.11
C GLU A 99 -7.25 -6.71 -23.63
N GLY A 100 -8.41 -7.32 -23.91
CA GLY A 100 -9.69 -6.78 -23.46
C GLY A 100 -9.85 -6.86 -21.95
N LEU A 101 -9.37 -7.93 -21.29
CA LEU A 101 -9.34 -8.05 -19.83
C LEU A 101 -8.51 -6.93 -19.20
N LYS A 102 -7.32 -6.64 -19.76
CA LYS A 102 -6.47 -5.53 -19.29
C LYS A 102 -7.17 -4.19 -19.49
N ALA A 103 -7.71 -3.93 -20.67
CA ALA A 103 -8.40 -2.69 -20.98
C ALA A 103 -9.60 -2.45 -20.05
N GLU A 104 -10.41 -3.49 -19.81
CA GLU A 104 -11.56 -3.44 -18.90
C GLU A 104 -11.11 -3.14 -17.45
N GLY A 105 -10.04 -3.79 -16.98
CA GLY A 105 -9.46 -3.52 -15.67
C GLY A 105 -8.99 -2.08 -15.50
N TYR A 106 -8.24 -1.55 -16.48
CA TYR A 106 -7.78 -0.16 -16.46
C TYR A 106 -8.95 0.84 -16.48
N GLN A 107 -9.95 0.61 -17.34
CA GLN A 107 -11.13 1.47 -17.43
C GLN A 107 -11.91 1.51 -16.12
N ARG A 108 -12.17 0.36 -15.48
CA ARG A 108 -12.90 0.30 -14.21
C ARG A 108 -12.20 1.09 -13.09
N LEU A 109 -10.88 0.94 -12.97
CA LEU A 109 -10.09 1.67 -11.97
C LEU A 109 -10.03 3.17 -12.28
N TRP A 110 -9.87 3.53 -13.55
CA TRP A 110 -9.85 4.94 -13.97
C TRP A 110 -11.20 5.63 -13.72
N VAL A 111 -12.31 4.99 -14.09
CA VAL A 111 -13.66 5.53 -13.84
C VAL A 111 -13.92 5.64 -12.34
N TYR A 112 -13.52 4.66 -11.54
CA TYR A 112 -13.63 4.71 -10.08
C TYR A 112 -12.91 5.92 -9.48
N ASP A 113 -11.65 6.13 -9.85
CA ASP A 113 -10.85 7.26 -9.38
C ASP A 113 -11.44 8.60 -9.84
N TYR A 114 -11.85 8.70 -11.11
CA TYR A 114 -12.51 9.89 -11.65
C TYR A 114 -13.76 10.28 -10.85
N ILE A 115 -14.66 9.32 -10.57
CA ILE A 115 -15.87 9.55 -9.76
C ILE A 115 -15.49 10.02 -8.36
N ASN A 116 -14.51 9.36 -7.72
CA ASN A 116 -14.08 9.73 -6.37
C ASN A 116 -13.49 11.13 -6.29
N GLN A 117 -12.68 11.54 -7.27
CA GLN A 117 -12.13 12.88 -7.32
C GLN A 117 -13.23 13.94 -7.48
N LYS A 118 -14.22 13.67 -8.35
CA LYS A 118 -15.38 14.55 -8.54
C LYS A 118 -16.20 14.67 -7.25
N ALA A 119 -16.51 13.56 -6.60
CA ALA A 119 -17.23 13.56 -5.33
C ALA A 119 -16.51 14.37 -4.24
N LYS A 120 -15.18 14.20 -4.11
CA LYS A 120 -14.37 14.99 -3.16
C LYS A 120 -14.40 16.49 -3.45
N MET A 121 -14.39 16.89 -4.72
CA MET A 121 -14.49 18.29 -5.11
C MET A 121 -15.87 18.88 -4.77
N GLU A 122 -16.95 18.15 -5.01
CA GLU A 122 -18.30 18.59 -4.66
C GLU A 122 -18.47 18.73 -3.14
N VAL A 123 -18.03 17.73 -2.35
CA VAL A 123 -18.06 17.83 -0.88
C VAL A 123 -17.27 19.05 -0.38
N LYS A 124 -16.11 19.33 -0.98
CA LYS A 124 -15.31 20.52 -0.64
C LYS A 124 -15.99 21.84 -1.03
N ARG A 125 -16.87 21.85 -2.03
CA ARG A 125 -17.66 23.03 -2.42
C ARG A 125 -18.84 23.29 -1.48
N MET A 126 -19.35 22.25 -0.83
CA MET A 126 -20.50 22.32 0.08
C MET A 126 -20.10 22.70 1.52
N ASN A 127 -18.82 22.60 1.86
CA ASN A 127 -18.23 23.00 3.15
C ASN A 127 -17.50 24.34 3.00
#